data_AF-A0A3M6ZJM0-F1
#
_entry.id   AF-A0A3M6ZJM0-F1
#
_cell.length_a   1.000
_cell.length_b   1.000
_cell.length_c   1.000
_cell.angle_alpha   90.00
_cell.angle_beta   90.00
_cell.angle_gamma   90.00
#
_symmetry.space_group_name_H-M   'P 1'
#
loop_
_entity.id
_entity.type
_entity.pdbx_description
1 polymer ?
#
loop_
_entity_poly.entity_id
_entity_poly.type
_entity_poly.pdbx_seq_one_letter_code
_entity_poly.pdbx_strand_id
1 'polypeptide(L)'
;MSSGHDELVQHLLYEVALSGSHGFGIQELKTAAHNFYHERNGQSLQQRPPPDEGDLLFSETPPTSIVVVDDVLIETVWAALSKHDDINVANTESETDHASDSNATPSTTAVAGAQHADERLFATEERMWHAIAGHGIDTKRIPYLEFQCLSVIAAHGRTGVLQPDITRITGQQKQSVPKRTQNLADKGYVTKKSVLATGTKTSLLTLKKFEEKSSDVAIAPQGVVSKQKGAQSAFSKDSTGRLIIDYDKWFDASMALLQEQPNQVLAIQDLRLAFNIHKKKYETRCLMRCIRRLARQGCLRKLSAKATNDEGHLLNSKEVRCIQLTREPTASDKDIWKKVDKAER
;
A
#
# COMPACT_ATOMS: atom_id res chain seq x y z
N MET A 1 -34.91 0.96 -8.99
CA MET A 1 -33.82 1.81 -9.53
C MET A 1 -32.94 2.42 -8.43
N SER A 2 -33.22 2.26 -7.12
CA SER A 2 -32.49 2.95 -6.04
C SER A 2 -31.40 2.15 -5.32
N SER A 3 -31.46 0.81 -5.29
CA SER A 3 -30.52 0.01 -4.47
C SER A 3 -29.04 0.22 -4.84
N GLY A 4 -28.71 0.31 -6.13
CA GLY A 4 -27.32 0.47 -6.57
C GLY A 4 -26.74 1.87 -6.27
N HIS A 5 -27.57 2.91 -6.27
CA HIS A 5 -27.14 4.28 -5.94
C HIS A 5 -26.97 4.45 -4.43
N ASP A 6 -27.95 3.96 -3.65
CA ASP A 6 -27.90 4.04 -2.18
C ASP A 6 -26.71 3.23 -1.62
N GLU A 7 -26.42 2.06 -2.21
CA GLU A 7 -25.24 1.25 -1.86
C GLU A 7 -23.92 1.99 -2.19
N LEU A 8 -23.85 2.69 -3.32
CA LEU A 8 -22.69 3.50 -3.71
C LEU A 8 -22.49 4.66 -2.72
N VAL A 9 -23.56 5.37 -2.36
CA VAL A 9 -23.49 6.48 -1.38
C VAL A 9 -23.01 5.95 -0.03
N GLN A 10 -23.52 4.81 0.44
CA GLN A 10 -23.07 4.19 1.70
C GLN A 10 -21.59 3.75 1.64
N HIS A 11 -21.15 3.20 0.51
CA HIS A 11 -19.74 2.84 0.30
C HIS A 11 -18.85 4.08 0.32
N LEU A 12 -19.25 5.16 -0.37
CA LEU A 12 -18.51 6.41 -0.40
C LEU A 12 -18.52 7.13 0.95
N LEU A 13 -19.61 7.07 1.71
CA LEU A 13 -19.67 7.57 3.09
C LEU A 13 -18.61 6.90 3.97
N TYR A 14 -18.40 5.59 3.79
CA TYR A 14 -17.35 4.86 4.49
C TYR A 14 -15.95 5.30 4.02
N GLU A 15 -15.72 5.45 2.72
CA GLU A 15 -14.43 5.94 2.17
C GLU A 15 -14.10 7.38 2.63
N VAL A 16 -15.09 8.28 2.62
CA VAL A 16 -14.96 9.65 3.17
C VAL A 16 -14.54 9.60 4.64
N ALA A 17 -15.14 8.71 5.43
CA ALA A 17 -14.77 8.52 6.82
C ALA A 17 -13.34 7.94 7.00
N LEU A 18 -12.83 7.18 6.03
CA LEU A 18 -11.45 6.66 6.05
C LEU A 18 -10.41 7.72 5.70
N SER A 19 -10.74 8.69 4.84
CA SER A 19 -9.83 9.81 4.52
C SER A 19 -9.51 10.70 5.72
N GLY A 20 -10.39 10.68 6.73
CA GLY A 20 -10.18 11.34 8.02
C GLY A 20 -9.82 12.81 7.86
N SER A 21 -8.70 13.23 8.46
CA SER A 21 -8.26 14.64 8.48
C SER A 21 -7.76 15.17 7.14
N HIS A 22 -7.56 14.33 6.11
CA HIS A 22 -7.17 14.81 4.78
C HIS A 22 -8.36 15.34 3.99
N GLY A 23 -9.57 14.92 4.35
CA GLY A 23 -10.78 15.17 3.55
C GLY A 23 -10.78 14.39 2.24
N PHE A 24 -11.97 14.20 1.70
CA PHE A 24 -12.21 13.44 0.48
C PHE A 24 -12.53 14.39 -0.67
N GLY A 25 -11.70 14.34 -1.71
CA GLY A 25 -11.83 15.24 -2.87
C GLY A 25 -12.61 14.62 -4.03
N ILE A 26 -13.00 15.45 -5.01
CA ILE A 26 -13.75 15.00 -6.19
C ILE A 26 -13.00 13.95 -7.03
N GLN A 27 -11.67 14.02 -7.12
CA GLN A 27 -10.85 13.05 -7.86
C GLN A 27 -10.80 11.68 -7.17
N GLU A 28 -10.76 11.69 -5.84
CA GLU A 28 -10.82 10.47 -5.02
C GLU A 28 -12.20 9.83 -5.15
N LEU A 29 -13.26 10.65 -5.16
CA LEU A 29 -14.63 10.21 -5.38
C LEU A 29 -14.83 9.56 -6.74
N LYS A 30 -14.33 10.18 -7.82
CA LYS A 30 -14.35 9.59 -9.18
C LYS A 30 -13.65 8.23 -9.21
N THR A 31 -12.47 8.14 -8.61
CA THR A 31 -11.69 6.90 -8.58
C THR A 31 -12.41 5.81 -7.77
N ALA A 32 -12.98 6.15 -6.61
CA ALA A 32 -13.71 5.23 -5.76
C ALA A 32 -15.01 4.72 -6.43
N ALA A 33 -15.76 5.61 -7.08
CA ALA A 33 -16.96 5.23 -7.83
C ALA A 33 -16.63 4.30 -9.00
N HIS A 34 -15.56 4.60 -9.75
CA HIS A 34 -15.09 3.72 -10.82
C HIS A 34 -14.69 2.33 -10.28
N ASN A 35 -13.96 2.27 -9.17
CA ASN A 35 -13.58 1.00 -8.54
C ASN A 35 -14.80 0.17 -8.10
N PHE A 36 -15.81 0.82 -7.48
CA PHE A 36 -17.04 0.16 -7.03
C PHE A 36 -17.79 -0.51 -8.18
N TYR A 37 -18.04 0.23 -9.28
CA TYR A 37 -18.74 -0.34 -10.43
C TYR A 37 -17.87 -1.32 -11.21
N HIS A 38 -16.55 -1.15 -11.26
CA HIS A 38 -15.66 -2.14 -11.86
C HIS A 38 -15.75 -3.49 -11.13
N GLU A 39 -15.74 -3.50 -9.79
CA GLU A 39 -15.92 -4.73 -9.00
C GLU A 39 -17.30 -5.36 -9.23
N ARG A 40 -18.37 -4.55 -9.25
CA ARG A 40 -19.75 -5.02 -9.46
C ARG A 40 -19.98 -5.57 -10.88
N ASN A 41 -19.43 -4.90 -11.88
CA ASN A 41 -19.48 -5.33 -13.27
C ASN A 41 -18.68 -6.64 -13.46
N GLY A 42 -17.51 -6.76 -12.81
CA GLY A 42 -16.71 -7.99 -12.83
C GLY A 42 -17.43 -9.20 -12.20
N GLN A 43 -18.12 -9.00 -11.07
CA GLN A 43 -18.92 -10.05 -10.42
C GLN A 43 -20.10 -10.50 -11.30
N SER A 44 -20.79 -9.56 -11.94
CA SER A 44 -21.90 -9.84 -12.86
C SER A 44 -21.44 -10.67 -14.07
N LEU A 45 -20.23 -10.43 -14.57
CA LEU A 45 -19.65 -11.17 -15.70
C LEU A 45 -19.20 -12.59 -15.31
N GLN A 46 -18.76 -12.82 -14.07
CA GLN A 46 -18.31 -14.14 -13.58
C GLN A 46 -19.47 -15.08 -13.25
N GLN A 47 -20.67 -14.57 -12.96
CA GLN A 47 -21.87 -15.38 -12.73
C GLN A 47 -22.51 -15.90 -14.03
N ARG A 48 -21.89 -15.64 -15.19
CA ARG A 48 -22.35 -16.13 -16.49
C ARG A 48 -22.14 -17.66 -16.60
N PRO A 49 -23.19 -18.48 -16.82
CA PRO A 49 -22.99 -19.86 -17.26
C PRO A 49 -22.28 -19.91 -18.63
N PRO A 50 -21.53 -20.97 -18.96
CA PRO A 50 -20.86 -21.09 -20.26
C PRO A 50 -21.88 -20.92 -21.39
N PRO A 51 -21.51 -20.27 -22.52
CA PRO A 51 -22.45 -19.99 -23.58
C PRO A 51 -22.97 -21.31 -24.17
N ASP A 52 -24.26 -21.55 -24.02
CA ASP A 52 -24.97 -22.48 -24.90
C ASP A 52 -24.95 -21.85 -26.30
N GLU A 53 -24.66 -22.63 -27.36
CA GLU A 53 -24.67 -22.18 -28.77
C GLU A 53 -26.10 -21.92 -29.26
N GLY A 54 -26.89 -21.20 -28.47
CA GLY A 54 -28.26 -20.79 -28.76
C GLY A 54 -28.34 -19.33 -29.16
N ASP A 55 -29.16 -19.06 -30.17
CA ASP A 55 -29.41 -17.77 -30.79
C ASP A 55 -29.63 -16.63 -29.76
N LEU A 56 -28.78 -15.60 -29.81
CA LEU A 56 -28.73 -14.47 -28.84
C LEU A 56 -30.04 -13.67 -28.76
N LEU A 57 -30.99 -13.93 -29.67
CA LEU A 57 -32.30 -13.29 -29.76
C LEU A 57 -33.36 -13.87 -28.82
N PHE A 58 -33.17 -15.09 -28.29
CA PHE A 58 -34.15 -15.76 -27.41
C PHE A 58 -33.59 -16.17 -26.04
N SER A 59 -32.46 -15.60 -25.62
CA SER A 59 -31.89 -15.83 -24.30
C SER A 59 -32.87 -15.34 -23.20
N GLU A 60 -33.35 -16.26 -22.36
CA GLU A 60 -34.19 -15.95 -21.18
C GLU A 60 -33.44 -15.20 -20.07
N THR A 61 -32.12 -15.02 -20.20
CA THR A 61 -31.33 -14.27 -19.22
C THR A 61 -31.44 -12.76 -19.49
N PRO A 62 -31.91 -11.96 -18.51
CA PRO A 62 -32.07 -10.52 -18.69
C PRO A 62 -30.71 -9.85 -18.94
N PRO A 63 -30.65 -8.79 -19.78
CA PRO A 63 -29.40 -8.11 -20.08
C PRO A 63 -28.79 -7.53 -18.79
N THR A 64 -27.57 -7.95 -18.46
CA THR A 64 -26.80 -7.35 -17.38
C THR A 64 -26.45 -5.91 -17.75
N SER A 65 -27.07 -4.94 -17.07
CA SER A 65 -26.77 -3.53 -17.26
C SER A 65 -25.38 -3.21 -16.70
N ILE A 66 -24.40 -3.07 -17.57
CA ILE A 66 -23.08 -2.54 -17.23
C ILE A 66 -23.28 -1.04 -16.97
N VAL A 67 -23.05 -0.59 -15.73
CA VAL A 67 -23.14 0.83 -15.38
C VAL A 67 -21.80 1.48 -15.71
N VAL A 68 -21.84 2.52 -16.54
CA VAL A 68 -20.69 3.40 -16.82
C VAL A 68 -20.75 4.59 -15.87
N VAL A 69 -19.59 4.99 -15.34
CA VAL A 69 -19.49 6.11 -14.40
C VAL A 69 -19.39 7.41 -15.19
N ASP A 70 -20.53 8.08 -15.35
CA ASP A 70 -20.63 9.37 -16.03
C ASP A 70 -20.48 10.54 -15.04
N ASP A 71 -20.08 11.72 -15.53
CA ASP A 71 -19.93 12.93 -14.71
C ASP A 71 -21.25 13.34 -14.02
N VAL A 72 -22.41 13.06 -14.64
CA VAL A 72 -23.74 13.30 -14.04
C VAL A 72 -23.95 12.45 -12.79
N LEU A 73 -23.53 11.18 -12.82
CA LEU A 73 -23.63 10.30 -11.65
C LEU A 73 -22.76 10.85 -10.51
N ILE A 74 -21.55 11.29 -10.83
CA ILE A 74 -20.62 11.87 -9.87
C ILE A 74 -21.20 13.14 -9.22
N GLU A 75 -21.82 14.02 -9.99
CA GLU A 75 -22.50 15.22 -9.46
C GLU A 75 -23.69 14.87 -8.56
N THR A 76 -24.53 13.90 -8.97
CA THR A 76 -25.67 13.47 -8.14
C THR A 76 -25.22 12.87 -6.81
N VAL A 77 -24.15 12.08 -6.83
CA VAL A 77 -23.56 11.46 -5.64
C VAL A 77 -22.89 12.51 -4.76
N TRP A 78 -22.18 13.47 -5.35
CA TRP A 78 -21.61 14.61 -4.60
C TRP A 78 -22.70 15.39 -3.87
N ALA A 79 -23.78 15.75 -4.57
CA ALA A 79 -24.92 16.46 -3.96
C ALA A 79 -25.59 15.62 -2.86
N ALA A 80 -25.72 14.31 -3.04
CA ALA A 80 -26.27 13.40 -2.03
C ALA A 80 -25.38 13.32 -0.78
N LEU A 81 -24.05 13.26 -0.95
CA LEU A 81 -23.10 13.24 0.15
C LEU A 81 -23.07 14.58 0.91
N SER A 82 -23.04 15.70 0.20
CA SER A 82 -23.04 17.04 0.80
C SER A 82 -24.33 17.36 1.57
N LYS A 83 -25.43 16.68 1.25
CA LYS A 83 -26.71 16.80 1.99
C LYS A 83 -26.78 15.87 3.21
N HIS A 84 -25.86 14.94 3.38
CA HIS A 84 -25.92 13.94 4.45
C HIS A 84 -25.46 14.54 5.79
N ASP A 85 -26.22 14.29 6.87
CA ASP A 85 -25.99 14.90 8.21
C ASP A 85 -24.61 14.60 8.80
N ASP A 86 -24.02 13.46 8.41
CA ASP A 86 -22.69 13.04 8.84
C ASP A 86 -21.51 13.57 8.01
N ILE A 87 -21.75 14.48 7.06
CA ILE A 87 -20.71 15.08 6.22
C ILE A 87 -20.68 16.59 6.41
N ASN A 88 -19.47 17.14 6.50
CA ASN A 88 -19.19 18.56 6.43
C ASN A 88 -18.35 18.87 5.19
N VAL A 89 -18.69 19.91 4.46
CA VAL A 89 -17.93 20.37 3.28
C VAL A 89 -17.06 21.53 3.72
N ALA A 90 -15.75 21.45 3.47
CA ALA A 90 -14.85 22.58 3.70
C ALA A 90 -14.05 22.90 2.45
N ASN A 91 -13.85 24.20 2.21
CA ASN A 91 -13.02 24.70 1.11
C ASN A 91 -11.56 24.68 1.54
N THR A 92 -10.68 24.24 0.62
CA THR A 92 -9.24 24.19 0.83
C THR A 92 -8.59 25.55 0.57
N GLU A 93 -9.31 26.66 0.82
CA GLU A 93 -8.72 28.00 0.79
C GLU A 93 -7.83 28.15 2.02
N SER A 94 -6.56 27.82 1.85
CA SER A 94 -5.51 28.13 2.80
C SER A 94 -5.37 29.65 2.97
N GLU A 95 -5.28 30.06 4.22
CA GLU A 95 -4.77 31.31 4.75
C GLU A 95 -3.57 31.90 3.96
N THR A 96 -3.84 32.59 2.86
CA THR A 96 -2.95 33.59 2.27
C THR A 96 -3.74 34.83 1.95
N ASP A 97 -3.77 35.77 2.89
CA ASP A 97 -4.13 37.16 2.63
C ASP A 97 -3.17 37.72 1.58
N HIS A 98 -3.63 37.92 0.35
CA HIS A 98 -3.24 39.07 -0.47
C HIS A 98 -4.31 39.33 -1.54
N ALA A 99 -4.93 40.49 -1.40
CA ALA A 99 -5.93 41.04 -2.30
C ALA A 99 -5.50 41.02 -3.77
N SER A 100 -6.42 40.60 -4.65
CA SER A 100 -6.55 41.17 -5.99
C SER A 100 -7.96 40.91 -6.54
N ASP A 101 -8.64 42.04 -6.71
CA ASP A 101 -9.88 42.28 -7.42
C ASP A 101 -9.78 41.78 -8.86
N SER A 102 -10.70 40.92 -9.32
CA SER A 102 -11.04 40.85 -10.75
C SER A 102 -12.37 40.15 -11.00
N ASN A 103 -13.29 40.98 -11.44
CA ASN A 103 -14.62 40.70 -11.95
C ASN A 103 -14.54 39.84 -13.22
N ALA A 104 -15.19 38.67 -13.27
CA ALA A 104 -15.39 37.91 -14.50
C ALA A 104 -16.75 37.18 -14.54
N THR A 105 -17.50 37.51 -15.58
CA THR A 105 -18.84 37.10 -16.00
C THR A 105 -18.99 35.57 -16.22
N PRO A 106 -20.15 34.95 -15.92
CA PRO A 106 -20.29 33.50 -15.94
C PRO A 106 -20.48 32.97 -17.37
N SER A 107 -19.60 32.07 -17.80
CA SER A 107 -19.76 31.30 -19.05
C SER A 107 -20.01 29.84 -18.71
N THR A 108 -21.24 29.41 -18.98
CA THR A 108 -21.79 28.05 -18.87
C THR A 108 -20.94 27.03 -19.65
N THR A 109 -20.84 25.80 -19.13
CA THR A 109 -20.07 24.62 -19.60
C THR A 109 -18.63 24.46 -19.07
N ALA A 110 -18.48 24.38 -17.75
CA ALA A 110 -17.29 23.84 -17.10
C ALA A 110 -17.63 22.54 -16.34
N VAL A 111 -16.94 21.47 -16.75
CA VAL A 111 -16.91 20.08 -16.27
C VAL A 111 -17.03 19.98 -14.75
N ALA A 112 -17.87 19.07 -14.22
CA ALA A 112 -18.08 18.75 -12.80
C ALA A 112 -16.83 18.81 -11.90
N GLY A 113 -15.66 18.43 -12.45
CA GLY A 113 -14.38 18.45 -11.75
C GLY A 113 -13.78 19.83 -11.48
N ALA A 114 -14.26 20.89 -12.14
CA ALA A 114 -13.82 22.27 -11.92
C ALA A 114 -14.67 23.00 -10.87
N GLN A 115 -15.93 22.59 -10.68
CA GLN A 115 -16.84 23.26 -9.73
C GLN A 115 -16.56 22.89 -8.27
N HIS A 116 -16.08 21.68 -8.02
CA HIS A 116 -15.75 21.18 -6.67
C HIS A 116 -14.26 20.84 -6.53
N ALA A 117 -13.39 21.50 -7.30
CA ALA A 117 -11.95 21.23 -7.27
C ALA A 117 -11.33 21.56 -5.90
N ASP A 118 -11.84 22.62 -5.25
CA ASP A 118 -11.30 23.15 -4.00
C ASP A 118 -12.09 22.67 -2.76
N GLU A 119 -13.22 22.00 -2.96
CA GLU A 119 -14.05 21.45 -1.90
C GLU A 119 -13.57 20.07 -1.45
N ARG A 120 -13.55 19.85 -0.14
CA ARG A 120 -13.26 18.55 0.48
C ARG A 120 -14.38 18.15 1.42
N LEU A 121 -14.81 16.89 1.30
CA LEU A 121 -15.81 16.30 2.19
C LEU A 121 -15.11 15.70 3.41
N PHE A 122 -15.63 16.01 4.60
CA PHE A 122 -15.15 15.48 5.86
C PHE A 122 -16.31 14.76 6.57
N ALA A 123 -16.07 13.54 7.04
CA ALA A 123 -17.04 12.88 7.91
C ALA A 123 -17.07 13.52 9.30
N THR A 124 -18.20 13.41 9.99
CA THR A 124 -18.30 13.73 11.42
C THR A 124 -17.28 12.94 12.22
N GLU A 125 -16.85 13.52 13.35
CA GLU A 125 -15.83 12.88 14.19
C GLU A 125 -16.29 11.49 14.64
N GLU A 126 -17.53 11.34 15.09
CA GLU A 126 -18.08 10.06 15.52
C GLU A 126 -18.03 9.00 14.41
N ARG A 127 -18.46 9.33 13.20
CA ARG A 127 -18.41 8.43 12.04
C ARG A 127 -16.98 8.06 11.66
N MET A 128 -16.07 9.03 11.69
CA MET A 128 -14.64 8.79 11.46
C MET A 128 -14.07 7.80 12.47
N TRP A 129 -14.36 7.96 13.76
CA TRP A 129 -13.92 7.03 14.81
C TRP A 129 -14.46 5.62 14.60
N HIS A 130 -15.76 5.49 14.29
CA HIS A 130 -16.35 4.19 13.99
C HIS A 130 -15.72 3.54 12.77
N ALA A 131 -15.51 4.29 11.69
CA ALA A 131 -14.90 3.76 10.48
C ALA A 131 -13.44 3.34 10.71
N ILE A 132 -12.64 4.16 11.40
CA ILE A 132 -11.19 3.99 11.52
C ILE A 132 -10.82 3.04 12.66
N ALA A 133 -11.34 3.29 13.86
CA ALA A 133 -11.01 2.56 15.08
C ALA A 133 -12.00 1.43 15.40
N GLY A 134 -13.18 1.41 14.78
CA GLY A 134 -14.22 0.39 15.01
C GLY A 134 -15.09 0.66 16.24
N HIS A 135 -14.96 1.82 16.86
CA HIS A 135 -15.75 2.25 18.02
C HIS A 135 -15.91 3.77 18.02
N GLY A 136 -16.83 4.29 18.83
CA GLY A 136 -17.03 5.73 18.98
C GLY A 136 -15.85 6.44 19.65
N ILE A 137 -16.00 7.75 19.87
CA ILE A 137 -14.93 8.61 20.41
C ILE A 137 -14.49 8.12 21.79
N ASP A 138 -13.25 7.62 21.89
CA ASP A 138 -12.65 7.17 23.14
C ASP A 138 -11.22 7.68 23.26
N THR A 139 -11.09 8.87 23.84
CA THR A 139 -9.82 9.55 24.06
C THR A 139 -8.96 8.92 25.16
N LYS A 140 -9.54 8.04 25.99
CA LYS A 140 -8.79 7.26 27.00
C LYS A 140 -8.06 6.11 26.34
N ARG A 141 -8.73 5.42 25.41
CA ARG A 141 -8.14 4.31 24.66
C ARG A 141 -7.19 4.79 23.57
N ILE A 142 -7.54 5.84 22.84
CA ILE A 142 -6.70 6.45 21.80
C ILE A 142 -6.60 7.96 22.05
N PRO A 143 -5.50 8.46 22.64
CA PRO A 143 -5.28 9.89 22.79
C PRO A 143 -5.33 10.61 21.44
N TYR A 144 -5.75 11.88 21.45
CA TYR A 144 -5.96 12.69 20.24
C TYR A 144 -4.80 12.63 19.23
N LEU A 145 -3.56 12.78 19.69
CA LEU A 145 -2.38 12.76 18.80
C LEU A 145 -2.06 11.37 18.25
N GLU A 146 -2.43 10.30 18.96
CA GLU A 146 -2.39 8.94 18.42
C GLU A 146 -3.50 8.75 17.39
N PHE A 147 -4.70 9.26 17.65
CA PHE A 147 -5.81 9.21 16.71
C PHE A 147 -5.50 9.95 15.41
N GLN A 148 -4.89 11.14 15.46
CA GLN A 148 -4.41 11.85 14.25
C GLN A 148 -3.48 10.99 13.39
N CYS A 149 -2.53 10.27 14.03
CA CYS A 149 -1.66 9.35 13.32
C CYS A 149 -2.46 8.19 12.71
N LEU A 150 -3.45 7.67 13.43
CA LEU A 150 -4.33 6.61 12.96
C LEU A 150 -5.18 7.06 11.76
N SER A 151 -5.70 8.30 11.76
CA SER A 151 -6.43 8.89 10.64
C SER A 151 -5.57 9.02 9.39
N VAL A 152 -4.31 9.43 9.53
CA VAL A 152 -3.38 9.47 8.39
C VAL A 152 -3.13 8.05 7.86
N ILE A 153 -2.91 7.07 8.72
CA ILE A 153 -2.71 5.67 8.29
C ILE A 153 -3.96 5.13 7.58
N ALA A 154 -5.16 5.50 8.03
CA ALA A 154 -6.42 5.12 7.42
C ALA A 154 -6.55 5.65 5.98
N ALA A 155 -6.25 6.93 5.77
CA ALA A 155 -6.37 7.60 4.49
C ALA A 155 -5.47 6.99 3.40
N HIS A 156 -4.32 6.42 3.79
CA HIS A 156 -3.41 5.72 2.86
C HIS A 156 -3.85 4.27 2.51
N GLY A 157 -4.92 3.78 3.14
CA GLY A 157 -5.57 2.52 2.77
C GLY A 157 -4.65 1.29 2.86
N ARG A 158 -4.82 0.36 1.91
CA ARG A 158 -4.05 -0.90 1.83
C ARG A 158 -2.57 -0.69 1.47
N THR A 159 -2.24 0.41 0.80
CA THR A 159 -0.84 0.70 0.43
C THR A 159 0.02 1.00 1.65
N GLY A 160 -0.61 1.55 2.68
CA GLY A 160 0.05 1.97 3.92
C GLY A 160 0.87 3.24 3.75
N VAL A 161 1.41 3.70 4.87
CA VAL A 161 2.17 4.94 4.95
C VAL A 161 3.48 4.72 5.69
N LEU A 162 4.54 5.36 5.21
CA LEU A 162 5.84 5.35 5.88
C LEU A 162 5.79 6.28 7.10
N GLN A 163 6.37 5.85 8.22
CA GLN A 163 6.40 6.65 9.45
C GLN A 163 6.94 8.10 9.30
N PRO A 164 7.96 8.39 8.47
CA PRO A 164 8.41 9.76 8.21
C PRO A 164 7.35 10.60 7.50
N ASP A 165 6.56 9.98 6.62
CA ASP A 165 5.46 10.67 5.94
C ASP A 165 4.34 11.01 6.93
N ILE A 166 4.01 10.13 7.89
CA ILE A 166 3.07 10.46 8.99
C ILE A 166 3.56 11.70 9.76
N THR A 167 4.86 11.75 10.09
CA THR A 167 5.43 12.88 10.83
C THR A 167 5.28 14.19 10.04
N ARG A 168 5.53 14.14 8.74
CA ARG A 168 5.40 15.30 7.83
C ARG A 168 3.94 15.75 7.69
N ILE A 169 3.03 14.81 7.50
CA ILE A 169 1.60 15.08 7.27
C ILE A 169 0.95 15.63 8.54
N THR A 170 1.21 15.01 9.69
CA THR A 170 0.59 15.42 10.97
C THR A 170 1.24 16.66 11.59
N GLY A 171 2.41 17.10 11.11
CA GLY A 171 3.17 18.19 11.73
C GLY A 171 3.70 17.88 13.14
N GLN A 172 3.56 16.65 13.63
CA GLN A 172 3.96 16.27 14.98
C GLN A 172 5.49 16.20 15.12
N GLN A 173 6.00 16.32 16.35
CA GLN A 173 7.43 16.23 16.61
C GLN A 173 7.97 14.83 16.24
N LYS A 174 9.03 14.80 15.42
CA LYS A 174 9.70 13.58 14.92
C LYS A 174 10.08 12.54 15.98
N GLN A 175 10.33 12.97 17.22
CA GLN A 175 10.71 12.11 18.33
C GLN A 175 9.51 11.42 19.01
N SER A 176 8.31 11.98 18.86
CA SER A 176 7.09 11.49 19.53
C SER A 176 6.30 10.50 18.68
N VAL A 177 6.29 10.69 17.35
CA VAL A 177 5.56 9.83 16.40
C VAL A 177 5.95 8.35 16.51
N PRO A 178 7.24 7.95 16.61
CA PRO A 178 7.61 6.54 16.73
C PRO A 178 6.99 5.82 17.94
N LYS A 179 6.81 6.54 19.06
CA LYS A 179 6.20 5.98 20.28
C LYS A 179 4.69 5.89 20.13
N ARG A 180 4.04 6.90 19.56
CA ARG A 180 2.59 6.91 19.28
C ARG A 180 2.20 5.79 18.31
N THR A 181 2.94 5.64 17.21
CA THR A 181 2.70 4.57 16.24
C THR A 181 3.00 3.19 16.81
N GLN A 182 3.95 3.07 17.73
CA GLN A 182 4.17 1.82 18.47
C GLN A 182 2.99 1.49 19.38
N ASN A 183 2.50 2.45 20.17
CA ASN A 183 1.35 2.24 21.04
C ASN A 183 0.09 1.82 20.25
N LEU A 184 -0.15 2.41 19.08
CA LEU A 184 -1.24 2.00 18.18
C LEU A 184 -1.09 0.54 17.71
N ALA A 185 0.14 0.10 17.46
CA ALA A 185 0.43 -1.27 17.06
C ALA A 185 0.24 -2.25 18.23
N ASP A 186 0.72 -1.88 19.42
CA ASP A 186 0.58 -2.66 20.66
C ASP A 186 -0.90 -2.82 21.04
N LYS A 187 -1.73 -1.79 20.79
CA LYS A 187 -3.19 -1.82 20.97
C LYS A 187 -3.93 -2.59 19.87
N GLY A 188 -3.24 -3.01 18.80
CA GLY A 188 -3.81 -3.81 17.73
C GLY A 188 -4.57 -3.05 16.64
N TYR A 189 -4.46 -1.72 16.55
CA TYR A 189 -5.12 -0.93 15.49
C TYR A 189 -4.36 -0.95 14.17
N VAL A 190 -3.02 -1.01 14.25
CA VAL A 190 -2.14 -0.92 13.07
C VAL A 190 -1.10 -2.02 13.09
N THR A 191 -0.68 -2.42 11.90
CA THR A 191 0.40 -3.38 11.70
C THR A 191 1.66 -2.61 11.30
N LYS A 192 2.74 -2.81 12.04
CA LYS A 192 4.00 -2.08 11.86
C LYS A 192 5.07 -3.00 11.27
N LYS A 193 5.33 -2.87 9.97
CA LYS A 193 6.30 -3.70 9.24
C LYS A 193 7.61 -2.95 9.06
N SER A 194 8.72 -3.64 9.29
CA SER A 194 10.06 -3.07 9.11
C SER A 194 10.42 -3.05 7.63
N VAL A 195 10.63 -1.86 7.06
CA VAL A 195 10.93 -1.70 5.64
C VAL A 195 12.17 -0.85 5.39
N LEU A 196 12.82 -1.04 4.24
CA LEU A 196 13.79 -0.10 3.71
C LEU A 196 13.07 0.80 2.71
N ALA A 197 13.04 2.10 2.99
CA ALA A 197 12.49 3.10 2.10
C ALA A 197 13.42 4.33 2.08
N THR A 198 13.56 4.96 0.92
CA THR A 198 14.39 6.17 0.73
C THR A 198 15.80 6.05 1.35
N GLY A 199 16.43 4.88 1.23
CA GLY A 199 17.78 4.62 1.75
C GLY A 199 17.90 4.44 3.27
N THR A 200 16.78 4.53 4.01
CA THR A 200 16.76 4.41 5.48
C THR A 200 15.83 3.29 5.91
N LYS A 201 16.20 2.62 7.02
CA LYS A 201 15.30 1.66 7.65
C LYS A 201 14.19 2.45 8.36
N THR A 202 12.95 2.13 8.04
CA THR A 202 11.76 2.77 8.62
C THR A 202 10.66 1.72 8.82
N SER A 203 9.48 2.17 9.25
CA SER A 203 8.30 1.33 9.39
C SER A 203 7.23 1.74 8.39
N LEU A 204 6.65 0.74 7.72
CA LEU A 204 5.41 0.87 6.96
C LEU A 204 4.25 0.53 7.90
N LEU A 205 3.26 1.42 7.94
CA LEU A 205 2.09 1.28 8.79
C LEU A 205 0.84 1.14 7.93
N THR A 206 0.04 0.13 8.25
CA THR A 206 -1.25 -0.17 7.62
C THR A 206 -2.27 -0.44 8.71
N LEU A 207 -3.54 -0.08 8.49
CA LEU A 207 -4.60 -0.48 9.42
C LEU A 207 -4.76 -2.00 9.43
N LYS A 208 -4.95 -2.57 10.62
CA LYS A 208 -5.04 -4.03 10.79
C LYS A 208 -6.20 -4.65 10.00
N LYS A 209 -7.34 -3.96 9.94
CA LYS A 209 -8.54 -4.39 9.18
C LYS A 209 -8.28 -4.58 7.67
N PHE A 210 -7.27 -3.93 7.11
CA PHE A 210 -6.91 -4.09 5.71
C PHE A 210 -6.08 -5.37 5.46
N GLU A 211 -5.44 -5.90 6.49
CA GLU A 211 -4.72 -7.18 6.43
C GLU A 211 -5.69 -8.37 6.60
N GLU A 212 -6.67 -8.27 7.48
CA GLU A 212 -7.68 -9.34 7.72
C GLU A 212 -8.52 -9.63 6.46
N LYS A 213 -8.90 -8.60 5.71
CA LYS A 213 -9.61 -8.78 4.42
C LYS A 213 -8.77 -9.43 3.32
N SER A 214 -7.44 -9.53 3.50
CA SER A 214 -6.57 -10.22 2.55
C SER A 214 -6.46 -11.73 2.84
N SER A 215 -6.79 -12.18 4.05
CA SER A 215 -6.82 -13.61 4.40
C SER A 215 -8.15 -14.31 4.08
N ASP A 216 -9.28 -13.59 4.13
CA ASP A 216 -10.61 -14.19 3.89
C ASP A 216 -10.98 -14.34 2.40
N VAL A 217 -10.21 -13.73 1.49
CA VAL A 217 -10.37 -13.88 0.02
C VAL A 217 -9.25 -14.74 -0.56
N ALA A 218 -8.98 -15.88 0.08
CA ALA A 218 -8.20 -16.96 -0.51
C ALA A 218 -9.09 -17.94 -1.30
N ILE A 219 -10.15 -17.44 -1.94
CA ILE A 219 -10.84 -18.10 -3.06
C ILE A 219 -10.60 -17.21 -4.27
N ALA A 220 -9.62 -17.60 -5.07
CA ALA A 220 -9.13 -16.84 -6.21
C ALA A 220 -10.17 -16.76 -7.34
N PRO A 221 -10.49 -15.56 -7.85
CA PRO A 221 -10.85 -15.39 -9.25
C PRO A 221 -9.55 -15.25 -10.06
N GLN A 222 -9.39 -16.09 -11.07
CA GLN A 222 -8.30 -15.99 -12.03
C GLN A 222 -8.40 -14.66 -12.80
N GLY A 223 -7.28 -13.95 -12.91
CA GLY A 223 -7.12 -12.80 -13.81
C GLY A 223 -7.32 -11.44 -13.15
N VAL A 224 -6.41 -11.01 -12.28
CA VAL A 224 -5.34 -10.01 -12.52
C VAL A 224 -4.53 -9.96 -11.20
N VAL A 225 -4.01 -11.11 -10.79
CA VAL A 225 -3.04 -11.17 -9.70
C VAL A 225 -1.69 -11.00 -10.37
N SER A 226 -1.01 -9.88 -10.10
CA SER A 226 0.44 -9.82 -10.31
C SER A 226 1.07 -10.91 -9.44
N LYS A 227 1.17 -12.13 -9.97
CA LYS A 227 1.93 -13.24 -9.41
C LYS A 227 3.39 -12.87 -9.48
N GLN A 228 3.85 -11.98 -8.62
CA GLN A 228 5.27 -11.95 -8.25
C GLN A 228 5.53 -13.14 -7.32
N LYS A 229 5.37 -14.37 -7.84
CA LYS A 229 5.94 -15.56 -7.21
C LYS A 229 7.44 -15.47 -7.45
N GLY A 230 8.20 -15.20 -6.39
CA GLY A 230 9.65 -15.14 -6.44
C GLY A 230 10.24 -14.00 -5.61
N ALA A 231 11.56 -13.85 -5.75
CA ALA A 231 12.40 -12.90 -5.03
C ALA A 231 11.91 -11.43 -5.02
N GLN A 232 11.09 -11.07 -6.01
CA GLN A 232 10.49 -9.74 -6.18
C GLN A 232 9.33 -9.44 -5.23
N SER A 233 8.73 -10.44 -4.60
CA SER A 233 7.60 -10.25 -3.64
C SER A 233 7.94 -9.40 -2.41
N ALA A 234 9.23 -9.26 -2.10
CA ALA A 234 9.73 -8.39 -1.03
C ALA A 234 9.80 -6.90 -1.42
N PHE A 235 9.63 -6.59 -2.70
CA PHE A 235 9.82 -5.25 -3.27
C PHE A 235 8.48 -4.70 -3.72
N SER A 236 8.00 -3.68 -3.03
CA SER A 236 6.82 -2.92 -3.43
C SER A 236 7.21 -1.49 -3.82
N LYS A 237 6.27 -0.78 -4.43
CA LYS A 237 6.38 0.65 -4.65
C LYS A 237 5.27 1.35 -3.87
N ASP A 238 5.55 2.51 -3.31
CA ASP A 238 4.50 3.37 -2.76
C ASP A 238 3.71 4.07 -3.88
N SER A 239 2.67 4.83 -3.50
CA SER A 239 1.86 5.63 -4.42
C SER A 239 2.67 6.66 -5.23
N THR A 240 3.85 7.04 -4.75
CA THR A 240 4.78 7.96 -5.43
C THR A 240 5.83 7.23 -6.29
N GLY A 241 5.79 5.90 -6.34
CA GLY A 241 6.72 5.05 -7.09
C GLY A 241 8.06 4.77 -6.38
N ARG A 242 8.24 5.20 -5.12
CA ARG A 242 9.44 4.94 -4.31
C ARG A 242 9.52 3.45 -3.95
N LEU A 243 10.70 2.87 -4.07
CA LEU A 243 10.94 1.47 -3.74
C LEU A 243 10.86 1.26 -2.21
N ILE A 244 10.02 0.32 -1.81
CA ILE A 244 9.89 -0.18 -0.44
C ILE A 244 10.33 -1.65 -0.43
N ILE A 245 11.26 -1.99 0.46
CA ILE A 245 11.71 -3.37 0.65
C ILE A 245 11.25 -3.85 2.02
N ASP A 246 10.40 -4.86 2.06
CA ASP A 246 10.01 -5.54 3.29
C ASP A 246 11.16 -6.43 3.78
N TYR A 247 11.69 -6.16 4.97
CA TYR A 247 12.84 -6.90 5.49
C TYR A 247 12.52 -8.38 5.74
N ASP A 248 11.29 -8.71 6.13
CA ASP A 248 10.88 -10.08 6.41
C ASP A 248 10.89 -10.91 5.13
N LYS A 249 10.13 -10.44 4.13
CA LYS A 249 10.07 -11.09 2.82
C LYS A 249 11.42 -11.09 2.12
N TRP A 250 12.24 -10.05 2.32
CA TRP A 250 13.56 -9.97 1.71
C TRP A 250 14.51 -11.01 2.28
N PHE A 251 14.45 -11.28 3.57
CA PHE A 251 15.17 -12.39 4.19
C PHE A 251 14.69 -13.73 3.62
N ASP A 252 13.39 -13.99 3.66
CA ASP A 252 12.81 -15.26 3.22
C ASP A 252 13.15 -15.55 1.75
N ALA A 253 13.01 -14.54 0.89
CA ALA A 253 13.40 -14.62 -0.52
C ALA A 253 14.91 -14.84 -0.72
N SER A 254 15.76 -14.20 0.09
CA SER A 254 17.22 -14.40 0.01
C SER A 254 17.61 -15.83 0.40
N MET A 255 16.98 -16.36 1.45
CA MET A 255 17.24 -17.73 1.91
C MET A 255 16.69 -18.77 0.93
N ALA A 256 15.50 -18.56 0.37
CA ALA A 256 14.92 -19.44 -0.63
C ALA A 256 15.84 -19.54 -1.88
N LEU A 257 16.29 -18.40 -2.42
CA LEU A 257 17.23 -18.39 -3.54
C LEU A 257 18.54 -19.12 -3.24
N LEU A 258 19.04 -19.03 -1.99
CA LEU A 258 20.25 -19.75 -1.57
C LEU A 258 20.02 -21.26 -1.45
N GLN A 259 18.87 -21.68 -0.93
CA GLN A 259 18.51 -23.08 -0.75
C GLN A 259 18.24 -23.78 -2.09
N GLU A 260 17.78 -23.05 -3.10
CA GLU A 260 17.56 -23.56 -4.46
C GLU A 260 18.87 -23.87 -5.21
N GLN A 261 20.00 -23.27 -4.82
CA GLN A 261 21.26 -23.47 -5.54
C GLN A 261 21.98 -24.76 -5.15
N PRO A 262 22.69 -25.41 -6.09
CA PRO A 262 23.56 -26.53 -5.77
C PRO A 262 24.65 -26.10 -4.76
N ASN A 263 24.93 -26.96 -3.77
CA ASN A 263 25.87 -26.71 -2.66
C ASN A 263 25.53 -25.48 -1.78
N GLN A 264 24.34 -24.91 -1.97
CA GLN A 264 23.86 -23.72 -1.27
C GLN A 264 24.78 -22.50 -1.43
N VAL A 265 25.46 -22.41 -2.59
CA VAL A 265 26.36 -21.31 -2.95
C VAL A 265 25.69 -20.44 -4.00
N LEU A 266 25.67 -19.13 -3.77
CA LEU A 266 25.10 -18.17 -4.72
C LEU A 266 26.05 -16.98 -4.88
N ALA A 267 26.24 -16.53 -6.13
CA ALA A 267 26.99 -15.30 -6.38
C ALA A 267 26.20 -14.09 -5.87
N ILE A 268 26.89 -13.15 -5.22
CA ILE A 268 26.25 -11.91 -4.71
C ILE A 268 25.67 -11.09 -5.87
N GLN A 269 26.27 -11.19 -7.06
CA GLN A 269 25.78 -10.53 -8.27
C GLN A 269 24.41 -11.07 -8.68
N ASP A 270 24.21 -12.39 -8.64
CA ASP A 270 22.95 -13.03 -9.02
C ASP A 270 21.85 -12.69 -8.02
N LEU A 271 22.17 -12.67 -6.72
CA LEU A 271 21.25 -12.20 -5.70
C LEU A 271 20.79 -10.75 -5.96
N ARG A 272 21.72 -9.86 -6.37
CA ARG A 272 21.39 -8.47 -6.72
C ARG A 272 20.54 -8.36 -7.99
N LEU A 273 20.75 -9.24 -8.97
CA LEU A 273 19.97 -9.31 -10.21
C LEU A 273 18.56 -9.85 -9.93
N ALA A 274 18.46 -10.92 -9.15
CA ALA A 274 17.19 -11.53 -8.73
C ALA A 274 16.27 -10.55 -8.00
N PHE A 275 16.85 -9.57 -7.27
CA PHE A 275 16.14 -8.48 -6.61
C PHE A 275 16.05 -7.18 -7.41
N ASN A 276 16.61 -7.13 -8.61
CA ASN A 276 16.68 -5.94 -9.45
C ASN A 276 17.29 -4.70 -8.73
N ILE A 277 18.23 -4.93 -7.81
CA ILE A 277 18.96 -3.87 -7.08
C ILE A 277 20.40 -3.69 -7.59
N HIS A 278 20.78 -4.40 -8.66
CA HIS A 278 22.15 -4.40 -9.18
C HIS A 278 22.68 -3.00 -9.54
N LYS A 279 21.85 -2.07 -10.02
CA LYS A 279 22.24 -0.67 -10.29
C LYS A 279 22.07 0.25 -9.07
N LYS A 280 21.43 -0.23 -8.00
CA LYS A 280 21.03 0.57 -6.84
C LYS A 280 22.06 0.44 -5.71
N LYS A 281 22.88 1.48 -5.55
CA LYS A 281 24.04 1.48 -4.64
C LYS A 281 23.64 1.35 -3.16
N TYR A 282 22.57 2.04 -2.73
CA TYR A 282 22.15 2.07 -1.32
C TYR A 282 21.55 0.73 -0.87
N GLU A 283 20.69 0.16 -1.69
CA GLU A 283 20.03 -1.13 -1.49
C GLU A 283 21.07 -2.25 -1.49
N THR A 284 22.02 -2.21 -2.43
CA THR A 284 23.17 -3.12 -2.45
C THR A 284 24.00 -2.97 -1.17
N ARG A 285 24.26 -1.74 -0.69
CA ARG A 285 24.97 -1.52 0.58
C ARG A 285 24.21 -2.09 1.77
N CYS A 286 22.89 -1.94 1.80
CA CYS A 286 22.02 -2.49 2.84
C CYS A 286 22.05 -4.02 2.82
N LEU A 287 21.93 -4.64 1.64
CA LEU A 287 22.05 -6.10 1.47
C LEU A 287 23.37 -6.61 2.03
N MET A 288 24.48 -5.95 1.66
CA MET A 288 25.80 -6.33 2.12
C MET A 288 25.98 -6.19 3.64
N ARG A 289 25.28 -5.26 4.29
CA ARG A 289 25.23 -5.15 5.76
C ARG A 289 24.46 -6.33 6.36
N CYS A 290 23.30 -6.67 5.80
CA CYS A 290 22.52 -7.82 6.25
C CYS A 290 23.32 -9.14 6.14
N ILE A 291 23.98 -9.37 4.99
CA ILE A 291 24.85 -10.53 4.77
C ILE A 291 26.02 -10.54 5.77
N ARG A 292 26.64 -9.39 6.06
CA ARG A 292 27.71 -9.29 7.08
C ARG A 292 27.23 -9.76 8.45
N ARG A 293 26.04 -9.33 8.87
CA ARG A 293 25.48 -9.71 10.18
C ARG A 293 25.22 -11.21 10.28
N LEU A 294 24.60 -11.79 9.26
CA LEU A 294 24.37 -13.24 9.21
C LEU A 294 25.68 -14.04 9.15
N ALA A 295 26.70 -13.51 8.47
CA ALA A 295 28.00 -14.16 8.43
C ALA A 295 28.71 -14.17 9.78
N ARG A 296 28.62 -13.08 10.56
CA ARG A 296 29.14 -13.02 11.93
C ARG A 296 28.44 -14.03 12.86
N GLN A 297 27.19 -14.40 12.57
CA GLN A 297 26.42 -15.39 13.34
C GLN A 297 26.63 -16.83 12.88
N GLY A 298 27.39 -17.05 11.80
CA GLY A 298 27.66 -18.38 11.25
C GLY A 298 26.51 -18.97 10.42
N CYS A 299 25.45 -18.20 10.12
CA CYS A 299 24.40 -18.64 9.21
C CYS A 299 24.90 -18.64 7.74
N LEU A 300 25.65 -17.59 7.37
CA LEU A 300 26.25 -17.45 6.04
C LEU A 300 27.78 -17.50 6.11
N ARG A 301 28.40 -18.00 5.05
CA ARG A 301 29.85 -17.90 4.81
C ARG A 301 30.10 -17.09 3.55
N LYS A 302 31.06 -16.17 3.58
CA LYS A 302 31.48 -15.42 2.39
C LYS A 302 32.66 -16.11 1.75
N LEU A 303 32.61 -16.27 0.44
CA LEU A 303 33.60 -17.00 -0.34
C LEU A 303 33.94 -16.21 -1.61
N SER A 304 35.08 -16.52 -2.19
CA SER A 304 35.42 -16.13 -3.56
C SER A 304 35.57 -17.41 -4.37
N ALA A 305 34.95 -17.45 -5.54
CA ALA A 305 35.02 -18.59 -6.46
C ALA A 305 35.39 -18.09 -7.86
N LYS A 306 36.14 -18.89 -8.61
CA LYS A 306 36.37 -18.60 -10.04
C LYS A 306 35.18 -19.12 -10.83
N ALA A 307 34.61 -18.29 -11.69
CA ALA A 307 33.46 -18.68 -12.49
C ALA A 307 33.87 -19.68 -13.57
N THR A 308 33.19 -20.81 -13.64
CA THR A 308 33.33 -21.83 -14.68
C THR A 308 32.07 -21.86 -15.54
N ASN A 309 32.21 -22.14 -16.83
CA ASN A 309 31.08 -22.47 -17.71
C ASN A 309 30.64 -23.93 -17.46
N ASP A 310 29.58 -24.36 -18.14
CA ASP A 310 28.97 -25.69 -17.97
C ASP A 310 29.94 -26.84 -18.28
N GLU A 311 30.97 -26.58 -19.08
CA GLU A 311 32.06 -27.50 -19.44
C GLU A 311 33.23 -27.48 -18.43
N GLY A 312 33.14 -26.67 -17.37
CA GLY A 312 34.17 -26.57 -16.32
C GLY A 312 35.36 -25.66 -16.66
N HIS A 313 35.34 -24.99 -17.81
CA HIS A 313 36.36 -24.04 -18.21
C HIS A 313 36.16 -22.68 -17.54
N LEU A 314 37.24 -21.99 -17.22
CA LEU A 314 37.17 -20.70 -16.56
C LEU A 314 36.58 -19.63 -17.51
N LEU A 315 35.41 -19.09 -17.16
CA LEU A 315 34.78 -17.97 -17.88
C LEU A 315 35.60 -16.68 -17.76
N ASN A 316 36.25 -16.49 -16.61
CA ASN A 316 37.10 -15.35 -16.34
C ASN A 316 38.14 -15.72 -15.27
N SER A 317 39.32 -15.10 -15.33
CA SER A 317 40.34 -15.19 -14.27
C SER A 317 39.93 -14.45 -12.99
N LYS A 318 38.96 -13.53 -13.08
CA LYS A 318 38.46 -12.78 -11.92
C LYS A 318 37.64 -13.65 -10.98
N GLU A 319 37.98 -13.56 -9.71
CA GLU A 319 37.20 -14.15 -8.62
C GLU A 319 35.84 -13.45 -8.46
N VAL A 320 34.79 -14.26 -8.38
CA VAL A 320 33.42 -13.82 -8.10
C VAL A 320 33.15 -13.99 -6.62
N ARG A 321 32.58 -12.95 -6.00
CA ARG A 321 32.18 -12.99 -4.59
C ARG A 321 30.87 -13.75 -4.44
N CYS A 322 30.91 -14.80 -3.65
CA CYS A 322 29.80 -15.70 -3.38
C CYS A 322 29.47 -15.72 -1.88
N ILE A 323 28.27 -16.18 -1.59
CA ILE A 323 27.80 -16.50 -0.24
C ILE A 323 27.35 -17.95 -0.22
N GLN A 324 27.58 -18.62 0.90
CA GLN A 324 27.16 -19.99 1.12
C GLN A 324 26.34 -20.10 2.40
N LEU A 325 25.24 -20.82 2.34
CA LEU A 325 24.48 -21.19 3.53
C LEU A 325 25.24 -22.30 4.29
N THR A 326 25.52 -22.07 5.57
CA THR A 326 26.29 -23.03 6.41
C THR A 326 25.38 -23.90 7.27
N ARG A 327 24.21 -23.38 7.63
CA ARG A 327 23.16 -24.06 8.40
C ARG A 327 21.80 -23.53 7.97
N GLU A 328 20.74 -24.23 8.34
CA GLU A 328 19.37 -23.77 8.09
C GLU A 328 19.06 -22.43 8.81
N PRO A 329 18.35 -21.51 8.15
CA PRO A 329 18.02 -20.20 8.71
C PRO A 329 16.96 -20.32 9.82
N THR A 330 17.21 -19.67 10.95
CA THR A 330 16.29 -19.65 12.10
C THR A 330 15.55 -18.31 12.22
N ALA A 331 14.49 -18.27 13.05
CA ALA A 331 13.80 -17.01 13.38
C ALA A 331 14.74 -15.95 14.00
N SER A 332 15.74 -16.38 14.79
CA SER A 332 16.76 -15.51 15.36
C SER A 332 17.62 -14.84 14.27
N ASP A 333 17.97 -15.58 13.22
CA ASP A 333 18.72 -15.05 12.08
C ASP A 333 17.90 -13.98 11.34
N LYS A 334 16.58 -14.18 11.24
CA LYS A 334 15.64 -13.19 10.65
C LYS A 334 15.60 -11.88 11.46
N ASP A 335 15.62 -11.96 12.79
CA ASP A 335 15.68 -10.76 13.63
C ASP A 335 17.03 -10.04 13.49
N ILE A 336 18.12 -10.79 13.35
CA ILE A 336 19.46 -10.22 13.12
C ILE A 336 19.56 -9.56 11.74
N TRP A 337 18.91 -10.12 10.73
CA TRP A 337 18.76 -9.50 9.41
C TRP A 337 18.11 -8.13 9.51
N LYS A 338 17.09 -7.97 10.37
CA LYS A 338 16.39 -6.70 10.58
C LYS A 338 17.20 -5.68 11.38
N LYS A 339 18.13 -6.08 12.26
CA LYS A 339 18.82 -5.14 13.17
C LYS A 339 19.51 -4.00 12.43
N VAL A 340 19.46 -2.80 13.02
CA VAL A 340 20.26 -1.64 12.58
C VAL A 340 21.54 -1.66 13.37
N ASP A 341 22.69 -1.73 12.70
CA ASP A 341 23.98 -1.60 13.35
C ASP A 341 24.12 -0.16 13.88
N LYS A 342 24.03 0.02 15.20
CA LYS A 342 24.28 1.30 15.88
C LYS A 342 25.76 1.70 15.85
N ALA A 343 26.65 0.74 15.62
CA ALA A 343 28.10 0.88 15.77
C ALA A 343 28.87 1.28 14.49
N GLU A 344 28.19 1.54 13.37
CA GLU A 344 28.84 1.94 12.09
C GLU A 344 28.25 3.28 11.55
N ARG A 345 27.85 4.20 12.44
CA ARG A 345 27.54 5.60 12.09
C ARG A 345 28.75 6.49 12.26
#